data_AF-A0A662KAN1-F1
#
_entry.id   AF-A0A662KAN1-F1
#
_cell.length_a   1.000
_cell.length_b   1.000
_cell.length_c   1.000
_cell.angle_alpha   90.00
_cell.angle_beta   90.00
_cell.angle_gamma   90.00
#
_symmetry.space_group_name_H-M   'P 1'
#
loop_
_entity.id
_entity.type
_entity.pdbx_description
1 polymer ?
#
loop_
_entity_poly.entity_id
_entity_poly.type
_entity_poly.pdbx_seq_one_letter_code
_entity_poly.pdbx_strand_id
1 'polypeptide(L)'
;MPGKQKKTNPMLLELIRELRLKSHENDAPIWKDVAERLERPLRNWAEVNVGKIEKVLGKDEIALVPGKVLSSGEVTRKITVSAWSFSKRAREKIEKAGGRCISISDLIKENPEGRNVRIIG
;
A
#
# COMPACT_ATOMS: atom_id res chain seq x y z
N MET A 1 24.72 3.34 19.21
CA MET A 1 23.75 2.64 18.34
C MET A 1 22.52 3.52 18.21
N PRO A 2 22.12 4.02 17.02
CA PRO A 2 20.93 4.86 16.93
C PRO A 2 19.70 4.02 17.25
N GLY A 3 19.00 4.36 18.34
CA GLY A 3 17.82 3.64 18.80
C GLY A 3 16.75 3.60 17.72
N LYS A 4 16.23 2.40 17.42
CA LYS A 4 15.05 2.22 16.55
C LYS A 4 13.95 3.13 17.08
N GLN A 5 13.64 4.22 16.37
CA GLN A 5 12.47 5.05 16.66
C GLN A 5 11.24 4.16 16.47
N LYS A 6 10.73 3.63 17.59
CA LYS A 6 9.47 2.90 17.61
C LYS A 6 8.40 3.90 17.21
N LYS A 7 7.69 3.61 16.13
CA LYS A 7 6.49 4.36 15.73
C LYS A 7 5.56 4.43 16.95
N THR A 8 5.24 5.63 17.41
CA THR A 8 4.35 5.82 18.57
C THR A 8 2.87 5.60 18.21
N ASN A 9 2.55 5.49 16.92
CA ASN A 9 1.17 5.34 16.46
C ASN A 9 0.70 3.87 16.66
N PRO A 10 -0.26 3.61 17.57
CA PRO A 10 -0.74 2.26 17.86
C PRO A 10 -1.36 1.58 16.63
N MET A 11 -2.12 2.31 15.79
CA MET A 11 -2.73 1.73 14.58
C MET A 11 -1.70 1.18 13.60
N LEU A 12 -0.57 1.86 13.46
CA LEU A 12 0.49 1.42 12.55
C LEU A 12 1.23 0.20 13.12
N LEU A 13 1.45 0.17 14.44
CA LEU A 13 2.06 -0.98 15.11
C LEU A 13 1.18 -2.23 14.99
N GLU A 14 -0.13 -2.08 15.14
CA GLU A 14 -1.10 -3.16 14.92
C GLU A 14 -1.07 -3.63 13.47
N LEU A 15 -1.11 -2.72 12.49
CA LEU A 15 -1.04 -3.10 11.08
C LEU A 15 0.25 -3.86 10.76
N ILE A 16 1.41 -3.41 11.26
CA ILE A 16 2.70 -4.09 11.05
C ILE A 16 2.68 -5.50 11.65
N ARG A 17 2.04 -5.67 12.82
CA ARG A 17 1.87 -7.00 13.43
C ARG A 17 0.94 -7.87 12.60
N GLU A 18 -0.22 -7.37 12.18
CA GLU A 18 -1.15 -8.09 11.31
C GLU A 18 -0.51 -8.53 10.01
N LEU A 19 0.23 -7.63 9.35
CA LEU A 19 0.99 -7.91 8.13
C LEU A 19 1.99 -9.05 8.33
N ARG A 20 2.78 -9.02 9.42
CA ARG A 20 3.75 -10.09 9.72
C ARG A 20 3.07 -11.41 10.02
N LEU A 21 1.96 -11.38 10.76
CA LEU A 21 1.23 -12.58 11.16
C LEU A 21 0.62 -13.24 9.93
N LYS A 22 -0.07 -12.48 9.08
CA LYS A 22 -0.61 -12.94 7.79
C LYS A 22 0.48 -13.39 6.82
N SER A 23 1.62 -12.70 6.77
CA SER A 23 2.79 -13.10 5.99
C SER A 23 3.27 -14.50 6.37
N HIS A 24 3.32 -14.79 7.67
CA HIS A 24 3.77 -16.07 8.19
C HIS A 24 2.71 -17.17 8.01
N GLU A 25 1.44 -16.86 8.25
CA GLU A 25 0.33 -17.79 8.06
C GLU A 25 0.13 -18.20 6.60
N ASN A 26 0.33 -17.28 5.65
CA ASN A 26 0.04 -17.48 4.23
C ASN A 26 1.30 -17.61 3.37
N ASP A 27 2.48 -17.71 3.99
CA ASP A 27 3.81 -17.75 3.33
C ASP A 27 3.98 -16.66 2.25
N ALA A 28 3.53 -15.45 2.57
CA ALA A 28 3.46 -14.33 1.63
C ALA A 28 4.55 -13.30 1.96
N PRO A 29 5.77 -13.41 1.39
CA PRO A 29 6.91 -12.56 1.74
C PRO A 29 6.68 -11.08 1.41
N ILE A 30 5.72 -10.79 0.52
CA ILE A 30 5.33 -9.44 0.15
C ILE A 30 4.84 -8.61 1.34
N TRP A 31 4.10 -9.22 2.27
CA TRP A 31 3.59 -8.54 3.46
C TRP A 31 4.69 -8.22 4.46
N LYS A 32 5.68 -9.11 4.59
CA LYS A 32 6.86 -8.86 5.39
C LYS A 32 7.66 -7.67 4.86
N ASP A 33 7.85 -7.57 3.54
CA ASP A 33 8.55 -6.43 2.91
C ASP A 33 7.81 -5.11 3.16
N VAL A 34 6.48 -5.12 3.02
CA VAL A 34 5.61 -3.95 3.28
C VAL A 34 5.66 -3.55 4.75
N ALA A 35 5.61 -4.52 5.67
CA ALA A 35 5.73 -4.27 7.10
C ALA A 35 7.08 -3.62 7.45
N GLU A 36 8.18 -4.11 6.89
CA GLU A 36 9.50 -3.51 7.09
C GLU A 36 9.59 -2.08 6.54
N ARG A 37 8.98 -1.81 5.38
CA ARG A 37 8.92 -0.44 4.82
C ARG A 37 8.09 0.50 5.69
N LEU A 38 6.96 0.04 6.22
CA LEU A 38 6.10 0.84 7.11
C LEU A 38 6.75 1.07 8.48
N GLU A 39 7.59 0.14 8.95
CA GLU A 39 8.39 0.27 10.18
C GLU A 39 9.42 1.42 10.06
N ARG A 40 9.84 1.79 8.84
CA ARG A 40 10.78 2.90 8.60
C ARG A 40 10.20 4.27 9.00
N PRO A 41 11.06 5.26 9.31
CA PRO A 41 10.63 6.64 9.61
C PRO A 41 9.71 7.21 8.53
N LEU A 42 8.77 8.08 8.91
CA LEU A 42 7.81 8.72 7.98
C LEU A 42 8.48 9.39 6.76
N ARG A 43 9.66 9.98 6.94
CA ARG A 43 10.46 10.58 5.86
C ARG A 43 10.95 9.60 4.79
N ASN A 44 10.94 8.30 5.09
CA ASN A 44 11.35 7.24 4.17
C ASN A 44 10.14 6.49 3.58
N TRP A 45 8.92 6.97 3.84
CA TRP A 45 7.72 6.36 3.29
C TRP A 45 7.61 6.63 1.79
N ALA A 46 7.02 5.67 1.09
CA ALA A 46 6.77 5.80 -0.33
C ALA A 46 5.73 6.90 -0.59
N GLU A 47 6.07 7.87 -1.43
CA GLU A 47 5.14 8.86 -1.94
C GLU A 47 4.95 8.64 -3.44
N VAL A 48 3.81 8.06 -3.79
CA VAL A 48 3.56 7.58 -5.16
C VAL A 48 2.42 8.35 -5.78
N ASN A 49 2.64 8.82 -7.00
CA ASN A 49 1.63 9.50 -7.81
C ASN A 49 0.77 8.50 -8.57
N VAL A 50 -0.54 8.77 -8.68
CA VAL A 50 -1.48 7.89 -9.41
C VAL A 50 -1.05 7.64 -10.86
N GLY A 51 -0.45 8.61 -11.55
CA GLY A 51 0.06 8.40 -12.91
C GLY A 51 1.27 7.45 -12.98
N LYS A 52 2.07 7.36 -11.91
CA LYS A 52 3.15 6.36 -11.82
C LYS A 52 2.58 4.97 -11.60
N ILE A 53 1.53 4.86 -10.77
CA ILE A 53 0.83 3.60 -10.53
C ILE A 53 0.25 3.07 -11.84
N GLU A 54 -0.48 3.89 -12.60
CA GLU A 54 -1.08 3.47 -13.87
C GLU A 54 -0.05 2.96 -14.90
N LYS A 55 1.13 3.59 -14.97
CA LYS A 55 2.18 3.18 -15.91
C LYS A 55 2.85 1.86 -15.53
N VAL A 56 2.96 1.58 -14.23
CA VAL A 56 3.67 0.41 -13.72
C VAL A 56 2.74 -0.79 -13.56
N LEU A 57 1.47 -0.54 -13.25
CA LEU A 57 0.49 -1.59 -12.97
C LEU A 57 0.02 -2.27 -14.26
N GLY A 58 0.11 -3.60 -14.27
CA GLY A 58 -0.39 -4.45 -15.33
C GLY A 58 -1.92 -4.60 -15.31
N LYS A 59 -2.44 -5.36 -16.29
CA LYS A 59 -3.85 -5.79 -16.25
C LYS A 59 -4.05 -6.72 -15.06
N ASP A 60 -5.09 -6.46 -14.27
CA ASP A 60 -5.52 -7.29 -13.13
C ASP A 60 -4.55 -7.35 -11.93
N GLU A 61 -3.57 -6.43 -11.86
CA GLU A 61 -2.68 -6.30 -10.71
C GLU A 61 -3.23 -5.31 -9.67
N ILE A 62 -2.85 -5.51 -8.41
CA ILE A 62 -3.17 -4.63 -7.28
C ILE A 62 -1.91 -3.85 -6.90
N ALA A 63 -1.96 -2.53 -6.98
CA ALA A 63 -0.86 -1.67 -6.58
C ALA A 63 -0.83 -1.55 -5.06
N LEU A 64 0.25 -1.96 -4.40
CA LEU A 64 0.42 -1.79 -2.95
C LEU A 64 1.47 -0.72 -2.66
N VAL A 65 1.05 0.37 -2.04
CA VAL A 65 1.92 1.50 -1.71
C VAL A 65 2.12 1.57 -0.19
N PRO A 66 3.32 1.24 0.33
CA PRO A 66 3.65 1.32 1.75
C PRO A 66 3.91 2.79 2.17
N GLY A 67 2.88 3.62 2.03
CA GLY A 67 2.97 5.06 2.27
C GLY A 67 1.76 5.82 1.74
N LYS A 68 2.01 6.96 1.11
CA LYS A 68 0.98 7.91 0.69
C LYS A 68 0.82 7.94 -0.82
N VAL A 69 -0.43 7.93 -1.27
CA VAL A 69 -0.79 8.09 -2.68
C VAL A 69 -1.28 9.51 -2.97
N LEU A 70 -0.67 10.11 -3.97
CA LEU A 70 -0.92 11.49 -4.41
C LEU A 70 -1.58 11.51 -5.79
N SER A 71 -2.37 12.55 -6.05
CA SER A 71 -3.25 12.66 -7.23
C SER A 71 -2.55 13.16 -8.50
N SER A 72 -1.21 13.18 -8.54
CA SER A 72 -0.49 13.71 -9.71
C SER A 72 -0.50 12.71 -10.86
N GLY A 73 -0.69 13.21 -12.08
CA GLY A 73 -0.91 12.40 -13.27
C GLY A 73 -2.37 12.02 -13.52
N GLU A 74 -2.59 11.21 -14.54
CA GLU A 74 -3.91 10.78 -14.99
C GLU A 74 -4.13 9.31 -14.69
N VAL A 75 -5.40 8.94 -14.50
CA VAL A 75 -5.84 7.56 -14.37
C VAL A 75 -6.91 7.36 -15.44
N THR A 76 -6.56 6.62 -16.49
CA THR A 76 -7.43 6.26 -17.61
C THR A 76 -7.94 4.83 -17.52
N ARG A 77 -7.32 3.99 -16.68
CA ARG A 77 -7.63 2.56 -16.57
C ARG A 77 -8.21 2.24 -15.20
N LYS A 78 -9.05 1.20 -15.16
CA LYS A 78 -9.56 0.63 -13.91
C LYS A 78 -8.42 -0.07 -13.19
N ILE A 79 -7.88 0.59 -12.17
CA ILE A 79 -6.78 0.07 -11.35
C ILE A 79 -7.24 -0.12 -9.91
N THR A 80 -6.73 -1.17 -9.27
CA THR A 80 -6.93 -1.40 -7.83
C THR A 80 -5.69 -0.94 -7.10
N VAL A 81 -5.84 0.03 -6.19
CA VAL A 81 -4.73 0.60 -5.43
C VAL A 81 -5.01 0.42 -3.94
N SER A 82 -4.04 -0.16 -3.25
CA SER A 82 -3.98 -0.26 -1.81
C SER A 82 -2.85 0.57 -1.24
N ALA A 83 -3.13 1.39 -0.24
CA ALA A 83 -2.14 2.24 0.40
C ALA A 83 -2.49 2.52 1.85
N TRP A 84 -1.51 3.01 2.62
CA TRP A 84 -1.75 3.44 3.99
C TRP A 84 -2.64 4.69 4.02
N SER A 85 -2.38 5.64 3.13
CA SER A 85 -3.17 6.87 3.06
C SER A 85 -3.29 7.38 1.64
N PHE A 86 -4.48 7.86 1.29
CA PHE A 86 -4.78 8.45 -0.01
C PHE A 86 -5.12 9.92 0.17
N SER A 87 -4.60 10.77 -0.73
CA SER A 87 -5.09 12.14 -0.83
C SER A 87 -6.53 12.15 -1.34
N LYS A 88 -7.38 13.09 -0.85
CA LYS A 88 -8.79 13.21 -1.29
C LYS A 88 -8.93 13.19 -2.82
N ARG A 89 -8.14 14.04 -3.48
CA ARG A 89 -8.10 14.14 -4.96
C ARG A 89 -7.64 12.84 -5.63
N ALA A 90 -6.81 12.03 -4.97
CA ALA A 90 -6.31 10.77 -5.53
C ALA A 90 -7.42 9.73 -5.53
N ARG A 91 -8.14 9.61 -4.40
CA ARG A 91 -9.32 8.74 -4.29
C ARG A 91 -10.37 9.10 -5.33
N GLU A 92 -10.70 10.39 -5.44
CA GLU A 92 -11.66 10.86 -6.45
C GLU A 92 -11.22 10.53 -7.88
N LYS A 93 -9.93 10.69 -8.23
CA LYS A 93 -9.43 10.32 -9.56
C LYS A 93 -9.54 8.83 -9.85
N ILE A 94 -9.16 7.99 -8.89
CA ILE A 94 -9.20 6.53 -9.04
C ILE A 94 -10.66 6.07 -9.18
N GLU A 95 -11.56 6.59 -8.35
CA GLU A 95 -12.99 6.26 -8.40
C GLU A 95 -13.64 6.76 -9.71
N LYS A 96 -13.28 7.96 -10.18
CA LYS A 96 -13.72 8.48 -11.50
C LYS A 96 -13.25 7.62 -12.66
N ALA A 97 -12.06 7.04 -12.58
CA ALA A 97 -11.56 6.10 -13.59
C ALA A 97 -12.22 4.70 -13.51
N GLY A 98 -13.10 4.47 -12.53
CA GLY A 98 -13.71 3.18 -12.25
C GLY A 98 -12.75 2.18 -11.59
N GLY A 99 -11.68 2.69 -10.97
CA GLY A 99 -10.77 1.92 -10.14
C GLY A 99 -11.27 1.73 -8.71
N ARG A 100 -10.53 0.94 -7.92
CA ARG A 100 -10.84 0.63 -6.52
C ARG A 100 -9.73 1.13 -5.61
N CYS A 101 -10.09 1.88 -4.56
CA CYS A 101 -9.17 2.25 -3.48
C CYS A 101 -9.43 1.33 -2.28
N ILE A 102 -8.42 0.60 -1.85
CA ILE A 102 -8.52 -0.35 -0.74
C ILE A 102 -7.51 0.05 0.34
N SER A 103 -7.82 -0.15 1.61
CA SER A 103 -6.83 0.07 2.67
C SER A 103 -5.89 -1.14 2.75
N ILE A 104 -4.69 -0.97 3.33
CA ILE A 104 -3.80 -2.12 3.54
C ILE A 104 -4.48 -3.20 4.41
N SER A 105 -5.22 -2.79 5.45
CA SER A 105 -5.97 -3.71 6.32
C SER A 105 -7.03 -4.51 5.56
N ASP A 106 -7.79 -3.87 4.68
CA ASP A 106 -8.82 -4.54 3.87
C ASP A 106 -8.18 -5.50 2.86
N LEU A 107 -7.07 -5.11 2.24
CA LEU A 107 -6.37 -5.96 1.27
C LEU A 107 -5.84 -7.25 1.94
N ILE A 108 -5.32 -7.16 3.16
CA ILE A 108 -4.87 -8.32 3.94
C ILE A 108 -6.05 -9.26 4.29
N LYS A 109 -7.25 -8.70 4.49
CA LYS A 109 -8.46 -9.48 4.77
C LYS A 109 -8.99 -10.17 3.52
N GLU A 110 -9.04 -9.46 2.39
CA GLU A 110 -9.56 -9.95 1.13
C GLU A 110 -8.59 -10.90 0.41
N ASN A 111 -7.29 -10.59 0.44
CA ASN A 111 -6.25 -11.37 -0.24
C ASN A 111 -5.04 -11.60 0.68
N PRO A 112 -5.16 -12.50 1.68
CA PRO A 112 -4.08 -12.75 2.64
C PRO A 112 -2.81 -13.32 2.01
N GLU A 113 -2.89 -13.94 0.83
CA GLU A 113 -1.74 -14.50 0.11
C GLU A 113 -0.94 -13.42 -0.66
N GLY A 114 -1.53 -12.23 -0.88
CA GLY A 114 -0.88 -11.18 -1.67
C GLY A 114 -0.65 -11.55 -3.13
N ARG A 115 -1.48 -12.43 -3.71
CA ARG A 115 -1.40 -12.79 -5.14
C ARG A 115 -1.80 -11.62 -6.03
N ASN A 116 -1.09 -11.43 -7.16
CA ASN A 116 -1.24 -10.29 -8.07
C ASN A 116 -1.01 -8.91 -7.40
N VAL A 117 -0.33 -8.87 -6.26
CA VAL A 117 0.01 -7.60 -5.60
C VAL A 117 1.40 -7.16 -6.02
N ARG A 118 1.52 -5.88 -6.39
CA ARG A 118 2.77 -5.27 -6.80
C ARG A 118 3.11 -4.11 -5.89
N ILE A 119 4.23 -4.24 -5.16
CA ILE A 119 4.71 -3.18 -4.28
C ILE A 119 5.24 -2.03 -5.14
N ILE A 120 4.73 -0.82 -4.91
CA ILE A 120 5.19 0.41 -5.55
C ILE A 120 5.69 1.34 -4.45
N GLY A 121 6.99 1.65 -4.49
CA GLY A 121 7.66 2.53 -3.54
C GLY A 121 8.70 3.41 -4.20
#